data_AF-A0A1F6VNN6-F1
#
_entry.id   AF-A0A1F6VNN6-F1
#
_cell.length_a   1.000
_cell.length_b   1.000
_cell.length_c   1.000
_cell.angle_alpha   90.00
_cell.angle_beta   90.00
_cell.angle_gamma   90.00
#
_symmetry.space_group_name_H-M   'P 1'
#
loop_
_entity.id
_entity.type
_entity.pdbx_description
1 polymer ?
#
loop_
_entity_poly.entity_id
_entity_poly.type
_entity_poly.pdbx_seq_one_letter_code
_entity_poly.pdbx_strand_id
1 'polypeptide(L)'
;MFQFIRTIFILKMTDFIALYLSSILGLCKKTKFPGTIASFVALFFSFLTYYFFSKTIYLSLFFIFLALGFWAIRQIHKKNGFGDYQWIGIDEWIGMWLANLFLFEFNFNLTQAIIFSLISFIIFRIIDIIKFIPPLRAINEDKNQNALAVTLDDIVAGIYTYSIMLVILGFYDLKFFYSSFLILLTPMIANMTPVLLKIKYWNIPINERVFGKNKTWRGFLGAVIVGTLFYFMLVKFDIMVFPGNLNSIIFVGFLFSFGAISGDLIKSFFKRKTEIPAGESWAPWDQIDYILGMIVLTYFIYQYTFSQIILFLVLGGTISALAHRFGYVIKMNSAKQ
;
A
#
# COMPACT_ATOMS: atom_id res chain seq x y z
N MET A 1 -16.05 -17.05 53.66
CA MET A 1 -16.93 -16.08 52.94
C MET A 1 -16.29 -14.69 52.91
N PHE A 2 -15.02 -14.56 52.51
CA PHE A 2 -14.33 -13.24 52.42
C PHE A 2 -13.13 -13.30 51.45
N GLN A 3 -13.30 -13.98 50.31
CA GLN A 3 -12.24 -14.08 49.31
C GLN A 3 -12.77 -14.26 47.87
N PHE A 4 -13.97 -13.75 47.60
CA PHE A 4 -14.62 -13.90 46.28
C PHE A 4 -15.09 -12.58 45.64
N ILE A 5 -14.79 -11.43 46.25
CA ILE A 5 -15.28 -10.13 45.75
C ILE A 5 -14.14 -9.12 45.81
N ARG A 6 -13.26 -9.14 44.80
CA ARG A 6 -12.54 -7.97 44.24
C ARG A 6 -11.48 -8.39 43.22
N THR A 7 -11.92 -8.99 42.12
CA THR A 7 -11.20 -8.82 40.85
C THR A 7 -11.89 -7.68 40.11
N ILE A 8 -11.83 -6.48 40.67
CA ILE A 8 -12.21 -5.26 39.93
C ILE A 8 -11.06 -5.05 38.95
N PHE A 9 -11.29 -5.45 37.70
CA PHE A 9 -10.50 -5.05 36.55
C PHE A 9 -10.50 -3.51 36.52
N ILE A 10 -9.47 -2.89 37.10
CA ILE A 10 -9.16 -1.50 36.81
C ILE A 10 -8.70 -1.50 35.35
N LEU A 11 -9.63 -1.27 34.43
CA LEU A 11 -9.29 -0.82 33.08
C LEU A 11 -8.39 0.40 33.28
N LYS A 12 -7.10 0.28 32.94
CA LYS A 12 -6.25 1.47 32.85
C LYS A 12 -6.97 2.44 31.92
N MET A 13 -6.96 3.74 32.25
CA MET A 13 -7.63 4.77 31.46
C MET A 13 -7.27 4.66 29.96
N THR A 14 -6.04 4.24 29.64
CA THR A 14 -5.56 3.92 28.29
C THR A 14 -6.37 2.84 27.58
N ASP A 15 -6.74 1.76 28.28
CA ASP A 15 -7.50 0.65 27.72
C ASP A 15 -8.94 1.08 27.43
N PHE A 16 -9.50 1.90 28.31
CA PHE A 16 -10.83 2.47 28.13
C PHE A 16 -10.87 3.39 26.90
N ILE A 17 -9.88 4.28 26.77
CA ILE A 17 -9.75 5.16 25.60
C ILE A 17 -9.58 4.33 24.32
N ALA A 18 -8.69 3.33 24.32
CA ALA A 18 -8.48 2.46 23.18
C ALA A 18 -9.76 1.71 22.79
N LEU A 19 -10.55 1.26 23.77
CA LEU A 19 -11.83 0.59 23.53
C LEU A 19 -12.86 1.51 22.86
N TYR A 20 -12.99 2.74 23.36
CA TYR A 20 -13.93 3.70 22.78
C TYR A 20 -13.49 4.16 21.39
N LEU A 21 -12.20 4.38 21.16
CA LEU A 21 -11.69 4.72 19.82
C LEU A 21 -11.91 3.58 18.83
N SER A 22 -11.50 2.35 19.18
CA SER A 22 -11.63 1.19 18.29
C SER A 22 -13.07 0.83 17.95
N SER A 23 -14.03 1.07 18.84
CA SER A 23 -15.45 0.73 18.64
C SER A 23 -16.33 1.91 18.22
N ILE A 24 -15.74 3.03 17.81
CA ILE A 24 -16.42 4.29 17.46
C ILE A 24 -17.39 4.70 18.59
N LEU A 25 -16.82 5.08 19.73
CA LEU A 25 -17.53 5.46 20.94
C LEU A 25 -18.52 4.39 21.45
N GLY A 26 -18.24 3.11 21.17
CA GLY A 26 -19.08 1.99 21.57
C GLY A 26 -20.23 1.65 20.63
N LEU A 27 -20.38 2.36 19.50
CA LEU A 27 -21.42 2.08 18.49
C LEU A 27 -21.30 0.65 17.95
N CYS A 28 -20.09 0.24 17.55
CA CYS A 28 -19.87 -1.06 16.92
C CYS A 28 -20.20 -2.24 17.86
N LYS A 29 -20.12 -2.06 19.19
CA LYS A 29 -20.46 -3.11 20.16
C LYS A 29 -21.96 -3.31 20.36
N LYS A 30 -22.79 -2.36 19.95
CA LYS A 30 -24.24 -2.37 20.19
C LYS A 30 -25.05 -2.87 19.00
N THR A 31 -24.38 -3.29 17.92
CA THR A 31 -25.01 -3.68 16.66
C THR A 31 -24.61 -5.08 16.23
N LYS A 32 -25.44 -5.69 15.38
CA LYS A 32 -25.15 -6.95 14.68
C LYS A 32 -24.33 -6.74 13.41
N PHE A 33 -24.24 -5.51 12.92
CA PHE A 33 -23.53 -5.15 11.68
C PHE A 33 -22.50 -4.02 11.96
N PRO A 34 -21.47 -4.30 12.78
CA PRO A 34 -20.50 -3.29 13.22
C PRO A 34 -19.78 -2.60 12.06
N GLY A 35 -19.26 -3.35 11.08
CA GLY A 35 -18.55 -2.78 9.93
C GLY A 35 -19.43 -1.84 9.09
N THR A 36 -20.68 -2.22 8.82
CA THR A 36 -21.64 -1.36 8.08
C THR A 36 -21.95 -0.07 8.83
N ILE A 37 -22.16 -0.12 10.15
CA ILE A 37 -22.38 1.10 10.94
C ILE A 37 -21.11 1.96 10.96
N ALA A 38 -19.95 1.35 11.17
CA ALA A 38 -18.68 2.06 11.22
C ALA A 38 -18.38 2.83 9.93
N SER A 39 -18.43 2.12 8.80
CA SER A 39 -18.21 2.70 7.48
C SER A 39 -19.29 3.73 7.09
N PHE A 40 -20.55 3.55 7.48
CA PHE A 40 -21.60 4.56 7.21
C PHE A 40 -21.43 5.84 8.04
N VAL A 41 -21.07 5.71 9.32
CA VAL A 41 -20.75 6.88 10.15
C VAL A 41 -19.49 7.56 9.62
N ALA A 42 -18.47 6.79 9.23
CA ALA A 42 -17.25 7.31 8.63
C ALA A 42 -17.50 8.05 7.32
N LEU A 43 -18.37 7.52 6.45
CA LEU A 43 -18.86 8.14 5.23
C LEU A 43 -19.45 9.53 5.50
N PHE A 44 -20.33 9.63 6.51
CA PHE A 44 -20.97 10.90 6.88
C PHE A 44 -19.93 11.95 7.30
N PHE A 45 -19.00 11.58 8.19
CA PHE A 45 -17.97 12.52 8.67
C PHE A 45 -16.90 12.84 7.61
N SER A 46 -16.55 11.87 6.77
CA SER A 46 -15.69 12.08 5.60
C SER A 46 -16.33 13.10 4.65
N PHE A 47 -17.60 12.90 4.28
CA PHE A 47 -18.32 13.82 3.40
C PHE A 47 -18.44 15.22 4.00
N LEU A 48 -18.76 15.32 5.30
CA LEU A 48 -18.83 16.60 6.00
C LEU A 48 -17.47 17.33 5.98
N THR A 49 -16.39 16.57 6.17
CA THR A 49 -15.03 17.11 6.12
C THR A 49 -14.67 17.61 4.72
N TYR A 50 -15.01 16.83 3.68
CA TYR A 50 -14.84 17.23 2.28
C TYR A 50 -15.61 18.52 1.94
N TYR A 51 -16.85 18.63 2.40
CA TYR A 51 -17.72 19.74 2.04
C TYR A 51 -17.34 21.06 2.74
N PHE A 52 -16.91 20.99 4.00
CA PHE A 52 -16.64 22.19 4.81
C PHE A 52 -15.16 22.55 4.95
N PHE A 53 -14.23 21.62 4.70
CA PHE A 53 -12.80 21.82 4.96
C PHE A 53 -11.94 21.53 3.72
N SER A 54 -10.68 21.98 3.78
CA SER A 54 -9.72 21.78 2.70
C SER A 54 -9.19 20.34 2.64
N LYS A 55 -8.66 19.96 1.46
CA LYS A 55 -7.95 18.67 1.25
C LYS A 55 -6.83 18.47 2.28
N THR A 56 -6.14 19.54 2.67
CA THR A 56 -5.08 19.50 3.68
C THR A 56 -5.60 19.08 5.05
N ILE A 57 -6.73 19.65 5.50
CA ILE A 57 -7.35 19.28 6.78
C ILE A 57 -7.86 17.85 6.73
N TYR A 58 -8.50 17.46 5.62
CA TYR A 58 -8.98 16.09 5.42
C TYR A 58 -7.83 15.07 5.54
N LEU A 59 -6.71 15.29 4.84
CA LEU A 59 -5.55 14.41 4.89
C LEU A 59 -4.91 14.39 6.29
N SER A 60 -4.87 15.54 6.97
CA SER A 60 -4.32 15.63 8.33
C SER A 60 -5.15 14.78 9.30
N LEU A 61 -6.48 14.88 9.23
CA LEU A 61 -7.40 14.07 10.02
C LEU A 61 -7.28 12.58 9.67
N PHE A 62 -7.17 12.23 8.39
CA PHE A 62 -6.93 10.85 7.97
C PHE A 62 -5.67 10.26 8.64
N PHE A 63 -4.54 10.96 8.62
CA PHE A 63 -3.30 10.48 9.26
C PHE A 63 -3.42 10.42 10.80
N ILE A 64 -4.15 11.35 11.41
CA ILE A 64 -4.45 11.31 12.85
C ILE A 64 -5.29 10.07 13.19
N PHE A 65 -6.36 9.79 12.44
CA PHE A 65 -7.19 8.61 12.65
C PHE A 65 -6.41 7.32 12.40
N LEU A 66 -5.54 7.29 11.40
CA LEU A 66 -4.65 6.17 11.13
C LEU A 66 -3.73 5.89 12.34
N ALA A 67 -3.06 6.91 12.87
CA ALA A 67 -2.15 6.77 14.00
C ALA A 67 -2.90 6.35 15.29
N LEU A 68 -4.03 7.00 15.57
CA LEU A 68 -4.85 6.70 16.74
C LEU A 68 -5.52 5.32 16.65
N GLY A 69 -6.02 4.95 15.47
CA GLY A 69 -6.65 3.66 15.21
C GLY A 69 -5.65 2.52 15.35
N PHE A 70 -4.48 2.62 14.72
CA PHE A 70 -3.41 1.64 14.87
C PHE A 70 -2.97 1.49 16.34
N TRP A 71 -2.80 2.61 17.05
CA TRP A 71 -2.49 2.59 18.48
C TRP A 71 -3.61 1.89 19.28
N ALA A 72 -4.88 2.23 19.04
CA ALA A 72 -6.01 1.68 19.77
C ALA A 72 -6.12 0.16 19.57
N ILE A 73 -6.07 -0.32 18.31
CA ILE A 73 -6.11 -1.75 17.99
C ILE A 73 -4.93 -2.48 18.66
N ARG A 74 -3.71 -1.90 18.60
CA ARG A 74 -2.54 -2.49 19.27
C ARG A 74 -2.72 -2.61 20.77
N GLN A 75 -3.34 -1.63 21.44
CA GLN A 75 -3.59 -1.72 22.88
C GLN A 75 -4.64 -2.79 23.21
N ILE A 76 -5.69 -2.91 22.39
CA ILE A 76 -6.69 -3.99 22.54
C ILE A 76 -6.03 -5.37 22.37
N HIS A 77 -5.22 -5.56 21.33
CA HIS A 77 -4.55 -6.84 21.09
C HIS A 77 -3.54 -7.21 22.17
N LYS A 78 -2.82 -6.24 22.74
CA LYS A 78 -1.94 -6.48 23.90
C LYS A 78 -2.68 -7.03 25.10
N LYS A 79 -3.95 -6.65 25.29
CA LYS A 79 -4.75 -7.03 26.45
C LYS A 79 -5.51 -8.33 26.24
N ASN A 80 -6.13 -8.49 25.07
CA ASN A 80 -7.08 -9.56 24.81
C ASN A 80 -6.49 -10.71 23.96
N GLY A 81 -5.24 -10.57 23.50
CA GLY A 81 -4.63 -11.45 22.52
C GLY A 81 -4.84 -10.95 21.09
N PHE A 82 -4.13 -11.56 20.14
CA PHE A 82 -4.35 -11.29 18.72
C PHE A 82 -5.65 -11.94 18.26
N GLY A 83 -6.41 -11.22 17.45
CA GLY A 83 -7.65 -11.71 16.87
C GLY A 83 -8.33 -10.60 16.09
N ASP A 84 -9.05 -10.98 15.03
CA ASP A 84 -9.92 -10.07 14.30
C ASP A 84 -11.24 -9.92 15.07
N TYR A 85 -11.36 -8.82 15.81
CA TYR A 85 -12.56 -8.51 16.56
C TYR A 85 -13.53 -7.74 15.68
N GLN A 86 -14.64 -8.38 15.29
CA GLN A 86 -15.69 -7.77 14.46
C GLN A 86 -16.21 -6.41 14.96
N TRP A 87 -16.07 -6.09 16.25
CA TRP A 87 -16.52 -4.82 16.83
C TRP A 87 -15.48 -3.68 16.72
N ILE A 88 -14.27 -3.96 16.22
CA ILE A 88 -13.35 -2.91 15.77
C ILE A 88 -13.97 -2.32 14.51
N GLY A 89 -14.16 -1.00 14.51
CA GLY A 89 -14.66 -0.27 13.34
C GLY A 89 -13.81 0.97 13.02
N ILE A 90 -12.71 1.19 13.73
CA ILE A 90 -11.81 2.31 13.44
C ILE A 90 -10.97 2.07 12.18
N ASP A 91 -10.67 0.80 11.89
CA ASP A 91 -10.16 0.32 10.60
C ASP A 91 -11.11 0.68 9.45
N GLU A 92 -12.40 0.40 9.63
CA GLU A 92 -13.45 0.69 8.64
C GLU A 92 -13.57 2.19 8.39
N TRP A 93 -13.40 2.97 9.46
CA TRP A 93 -13.35 4.43 9.39
C TRP A 93 -12.18 4.91 8.55
N ILE A 94 -10.98 4.37 8.78
CA ILE A 94 -9.76 4.73 8.05
C ILE A 94 -9.93 4.36 6.57
N GLY A 95 -10.40 3.15 6.27
CA GLY A 95 -10.62 2.67 4.90
C GLY A 95 -11.63 3.53 4.13
N MET A 96 -12.77 3.87 4.74
CA MET A 96 -13.79 4.71 4.12
C MET A 96 -13.30 6.15 3.87
N TRP A 97 -12.52 6.72 4.79
CA TRP A 97 -11.92 8.04 4.59
C TRP A 97 -10.93 8.04 3.42
N LEU A 98 -10.14 6.98 3.27
CA LEU A 98 -9.24 6.81 2.14
C LEU A 98 -10.00 6.65 0.83
N ALA A 99 -11.06 5.83 0.83
CA ALA A 99 -11.93 5.63 -0.33
C ALA A 99 -12.49 6.95 -0.86
N ASN A 100 -12.98 7.82 0.03
CA ASN A 100 -13.62 9.09 -0.34
C ASN A 100 -12.68 10.22 -0.78
N LEU A 101 -11.35 10.01 -0.78
CA LEU A 101 -10.41 11.04 -1.25
C LEU A 101 -10.63 11.42 -2.72
N PHE A 102 -11.27 10.56 -3.53
CA PHE A 102 -11.54 10.84 -4.95
C PHE A 102 -12.40 12.10 -5.13
N LEU A 103 -13.20 12.48 -4.13
CA LEU A 103 -14.04 13.68 -4.18
C LEU A 103 -13.22 14.95 -4.41
N PHE A 104 -11.96 14.99 -3.95
CA PHE A 104 -11.05 16.13 -4.16
C PHE A 104 -10.36 16.14 -5.53
N GLU A 105 -10.57 15.11 -6.35
CA GLU A 105 -9.98 15.03 -7.70
C GLU A 105 -10.92 15.60 -8.78
N PHE A 106 -12.15 15.96 -8.40
CA PHE A 106 -13.19 16.44 -9.30
C PHE A 106 -13.97 17.61 -8.70
N ASN A 107 -14.58 18.42 -9.57
CA ASN A 107 -15.46 19.51 -9.19
C ASN A 107 -16.93 19.06 -9.22
N PHE A 108 -17.38 18.38 -8.17
CA PHE A 108 -18.76 17.93 -8.06
C PHE A 108 -19.69 19.03 -7.54
N ASN A 109 -20.93 19.06 -8.05
CA ASN A 109 -22.02 19.71 -7.33
C ASN A 109 -22.45 18.87 -6.11
N LEU A 110 -23.23 19.45 -5.20
CA LEU A 110 -23.63 18.77 -3.94
C LEU A 110 -24.30 17.42 -4.18
N THR A 111 -25.25 17.35 -5.12
CA THR A 111 -25.99 16.13 -5.44
C THR A 111 -25.05 15.04 -5.97
N GLN A 112 -24.16 15.38 -6.90
CA GLN A 112 -23.16 14.46 -7.44
C GLN A 112 -22.22 13.96 -6.34
N ALA A 113 -21.73 14.86 -5.47
CA ALA A 113 -20.83 14.49 -4.38
C ALA A 113 -21.50 13.49 -3.43
N ILE A 114 -22.77 13.69 -3.07
CA ILE A 114 -23.53 12.75 -2.24
C ILE A 114 -23.68 11.40 -2.93
N ILE A 115 -24.11 11.40 -4.20
CA ILE A 115 -24.33 10.15 -4.97
C ILE A 115 -23.03 9.36 -5.09
N PHE A 116 -21.93 10.00 -5.49
CA PHE A 116 -20.65 9.29 -5.67
C PHE A 116 -20.04 8.85 -4.34
N SER A 117 -20.26 9.58 -3.25
CA SER A 117 -19.88 9.17 -1.89
C SER A 117 -20.68 7.93 -1.42
N LEU A 118 -21.95 7.80 -1.82
CA LEU A 118 -22.74 6.59 -1.56
C LEU A 118 -22.27 5.40 -2.42
N ILE A 119 -21.91 5.66 -3.69
CA ILE A 119 -21.37 4.63 -4.58
C ILE A 119 -20.02 4.12 -4.05
N SER A 120 -19.12 5.00 -3.61
CA SER A 120 -17.84 4.59 -3.02
C SER A 120 -18.05 3.76 -1.76
N PHE A 121 -19.01 4.11 -0.90
CA PHE A 121 -19.38 3.29 0.25
C PHE A 121 -19.80 1.87 -0.15
N ILE A 122 -20.67 1.73 -1.16
CA ILE A 122 -21.12 0.41 -1.64
C ILE A 122 -19.93 -0.40 -2.17
N ILE A 123 -19.09 0.21 -3.00
CA ILE A 123 -17.90 -0.46 -3.57
C ILE A 123 -16.94 -0.88 -2.47
N PHE A 124 -16.65 0.01 -1.51
CA PHE A 124 -15.81 -0.29 -0.35
C PHE A 124 -16.32 -1.49 0.43
N ARG A 125 -17.63 -1.52 0.74
CA ARG A 125 -18.23 -2.67 1.44
C ARG A 125 -18.15 -3.96 0.65
N ILE A 126 -18.35 -3.92 -0.68
CA ILE A 126 -18.22 -5.11 -1.52
C ILE A 126 -16.78 -5.64 -1.47
N ILE A 127 -15.78 -4.77 -1.57
CA ILE A 127 -14.37 -5.17 -1.56
C ILE A 127 -13.96 -5.71 -0.20
N ASP A 128 -14.29 -5.01 0.89
CA ASP A 128 -14.03 -5.43 2.26
C ASP A 128 -14.75 -6.75 2.60
N ILE A 129 -16.00 -6.97 2.17
CA ILE A 129 -16.68 -8.24 2.50
C ILE A 129 -16.11 -9.42 1.70
N ILE A 130 -15.76 -9.22 0.42
CA ILE A 130 -15.35 -10.33 -0.45
C ILE A 130 -13.86 -10.66 -0.32
N LYS A 131 -12.98 -9.66 -0.06
CA LYS A 131 -11.51 -9.80 0.10
C LYS A 131 -10.81 -10.70 -0.95
N PHE A 132 -11.33 -10.78 -2.18
CA PHE A 132 -10.80 -11.70 -3.20
C PHE A 132 -9.54 -11.16 -3.93
N ILE A 133 -9.31 -9.85 -3.88
CA ILE A 133 -8.26 -9.18 -4.64
C ILE A 133 -6.93 -9.28 -3.86
N PRO A 134 -5.83 -9.74 -4.47
CA PRO A 134 -4.50 -9.66 -3.84
C PRO A 134 -4.10 -8.18 -3.67
N PRO A 135 -3.65 -7.72 -2.48
CA PRO A 135 -3.17 -8.50 -1.34
C PRO A 135 -4.18 -8.80 -0.23
N LEU A 136 -5.42 -8.31 -0.28
CA LEU A 136 -6.45 -8.53 0.76
C LEU A 136 -6.60 -10.01 1.10
N ARG A 137 -6.62 -10.86 0.07
CA ARG A 137 -6.69 -12.31 0.24
C ARG A 137 -5.55 -12.85 1.09
N ALA A 138 -4.32 -12.38 0.87
CA ALA A 138 -3.15 -12.85 1.61
C ALA A 138 -3.15 -12.33 3.06
N ILE A 139 -3.65 -11.12 3.30
CA ILE A 139 -3.80 -10.55 4.65
C ILE A 139 -4.85 -11.35 5.44
N ASN A 140 -5.98 -11.67 4.82
CA ASN A 140 -7.05 -12.42 5.45
C ASN A 140 -6.69 -13.90 5.73
N GLU A 141 -5.86 -14.50 4.88
CA GLU A 141 -5.36 -15.88 5.07
C GLU A 141 -4.26 -15.96 6.15
N ASP A 142 -3.68 -14.84 6.59
CA ASP A 142 -2.68 -14.82 7.67
C ASP A 142 -3.35 -15.10 9.04
N LYS A 143 -2.79 -16.06 9.78
CA LYS A 143 -3.25 -16.39 11.13
C LYS A 143 -2.83 -15.35 12.17
N ASN A 144 -1.81 -14.54 11.86
CA ASN A 144 -1.32 -13.48 12.75
C ASN A 144 -2.07 -12.17 12.50
N GLN A 145 -3.34 -12.12 12.92
CA GLN A 145 -4.21 -10.94 12.90
C GLN A 145 -3.78 -9.91 13.96
N ASN A 146 -2.59 -9.34 13.77
CA ASN A 146 -2.06 -8.26 14.59
C ASN A 146 -2.66 -6.90 14.15
N ALA A 147 -2.35 -5.83 14.89
CA ALA A 147 -2.91 -4.51 14.59
C ALA A 147 -2.57 -3.99 13.18
N LEU A 148 -1.41 -4.37 12.65
CA LEU A 148 -0.99 -3.96 11.31
C LEU A 148 -1.80 -4.69 10.23
N ALA A 149 -2.03 -5.99 10.39
CA ALA A 149 -2.85 -6.77 9.46
C ALA A 149 -4.28 -6.21 9.38
N VAL A 150 -4.93 -6.04 10.54
CA VAL A 150 -6.31 -5.52 10.65
C VAL A 150 -6.42 -4.13 10.02
N THR A 151 -5.51 -3.20 10.34
CA THR A 151 -5.59 -1.84 9.75
C THR A 151 -5.24 -1.82 8.26
N LEU A 152 -4.32 -2.67 7.78
CA LEU A 152 -3.93 -2.71 6.38
C LEU A 152 -5.03 -3.27 5.47
N ASP A 153 -5.85 -4.18 5.96
CA ASP A 153 -6.98 -4.76 5.24
C ASP A 153 -7.89 -3.65 4.68
N ASP A 154 -8.43 -2.82 5.57
CA ASP A 154 -9.37 -1.76 5.19
C ASP A 154 -8.70 -0.60 4.44
N ILE A 155 -7.42 -0.33 4.70
CA ILE A 155 -6.63 0.62 3.89
C ILE A 155 -6.54 0.14 2.44
N VAL A 156 -6.21 -1.13 2.23
CA VAL A 156 -6.09 -1.70 0.88
C VAL A 156 -7.46 -1.68 0.19
N ALA A 157 -8.55 -2.03 0.89
CA ALA A 157 -9.91 -1.90 0.37
C ALA A 157 -10.22 -0.45 -0.02
N GLY A 158 -9.86 0.53 0.82
CA GLY A 158 -10.00 1.96 0.54
C GLY A 158 -9.24 2.43 -0.70
N ILE A 159 -8.00 1.97 -0.88
CA ILE A 159 -7.17 2.26 -2.08
C ILE A 159 -7.83 1.72 -3.35
N TYR A 160 -8.34 0.49 -3.31
CA TYR A 160 -9.03 -0.09 -4.46
C TYR A 160 -10.31 0.68 -4.78
N THR A 161 -11.13 1.02 -3.78
CA THR A 161 -12.33 1.83 -3.98
C THR A 161 -12.00 3.18 -4.60
N TYR A 162 -11.02 3.91 -4.04
CA TYR A 162 -10.55 5.17 -4.60
C TYR A 162 -10.16 5.02 -6.07
N SER A 163 -9.37 3.98 -6.40
CA SER A 163 -8.91 3.72 -7.76
C SER A 163 -10.06 3.40 -8.71
N ILE A 164 -11.01 2.58 -8.28
CA ILE A 164 -12.21 2.21 -9.07
C ILE A 164 -13.08 3.44 -9.31
N MET A 165 -13.27 4.30 -8.30
CA MET A 165 -14.01 5.56 -8.47
C MET A 165 -13.36 6.46 -9.51
N LEU A 166 -12.03 6.61 -9.48
CA LEU A 166 -11.31 7.38 -10.50
C LEU A 166 -11.49 6.82 -11.91
N VAL A 167 -11.54 5.49 -12.06
CA VAL A 167 -11.85 4.85 -13.36
C VAL A 167 -13.28 5.13 -13.80
N ILE A 168 -14.28 4.92 -12.91
CA ILE A 168 -15.70 5.15 -13.19
C ILE A 168 -15.96 6.59 -13.64
N LEU A 169 -15.29 7.55 -13.00
CA LEU A 169 -15.45 8.98 -13.26
C LEU A 169 -14.59 9.48 -14.42
N GLY A 170 -13.83 8.60 -15.08
CA GLY A 170 -12.99 8.96 -16.22
C GLY A 170 -11.82 9.88 -15.88
N PHE A 171 -11.33 9.86 -14.63
CA PHE A 171 -10.16 10.67 -14.21
C PHE A 171 -8.94 10.36 -15.07
N TYR A 172 -8.73 9.07 -15.31
CA TYR A 172 -7.55 8.57 -15.97
C TYR A 172 -7.75 8.60 -17.49
N ASP A 173 -7.31 9.69 -18.11
CA ASP A 173 -7.20 9.74 -19.55
C ASP A 173 -6.03 8.86 -20.06
N LEU A 174 -6.01 8.59 -21.36
CA LEU A 174 -4.98 7.75 -21.97
C LEU A 174 -3.57 8.34 -21.76
N LYS A 175 -3.45 9.66 -21.71
CA LYS A 175 -2.18 10.37 -21.54
C LYS A 175 -1.64 10.20 -20.11
N PHE A 176 -2.49 10.24 -19.11
CA PHE A 176 -2.17 10.02 -17.71
C PHE A 176 -1.71 8.59 -17.49
N PHE A 177 -2.43 7.60 -18.03
CA PHE A 177 -2.00 6.21 -17.98
C PHE A 177 -0.67 6.01 -18.70
N TYR A 178 -0.52 6.55 -19.91
CA TYR A 178 0.70 6.43 -20.71
C TYR A 178 1.91 7.02 -19.98
N SER A 179 1.82 8.26 -19.52
CA SER A 179 2.92 8.92 -18.78
C SER A 179 3.26 8.20 -17.47
N SER A 180 2.24 7.75 -16.73
CA SER A 180 2.43 6.99 -15.50
C SER A 180 3.10 5.64 -15.76
N PHE A 181 2.68 4.94 -16.82
CA PHE A 181 3.28 3.68 -17.22
C PHE A 181 4.75 3.85 -17.63
N LEU A 182 5.08 4.88 -18.41
CA LEU A 182 6.47 5.16 -18.79
C LEU A 182 7.38 5.42 -17.59
N ILE A 183 6.88 6.16 -16.59
CA ILE A 183 7.61 6.39 -15.33
C ILE A 183 7.87 5.06 -14.60
N LEU A 184 6.89 4.14 -14.56
CA LEU A 184 7.03 2.83 -13.94
C LEU A 184 7.96 1.88 -14.70
N LEU A 185 8.09 2.01 -16.02
CA LEU A 185 8.90 1.08 -16.80
C LEU A 185 10.37 1.04 -16.35
N THR A 186 10.96 2.20 -16.08
CA THR A 186 12.37 2.27 -15.63
C THR A 186 12.62 1.49 -14.33
N PRO A 187 11.92 1.77 -13.22
CA PRO A 187 12.11 1.02 -11.98
C PRO A 187 11.68 -0.46 -12.11
N MET A 188 10.71 -0.80 -12.96
CA MET A 188 10.38 -2.20 -13.26
C MET A 188 11.54 -2.93 -13.95
N ILE A 189 12.14 -2.33 -14.97
CA ILE A 189 13.31 -2.89 -15.68
C ILE A 189 14.48 -3.05 -14.72
N ALA A 190 14.74 -2.04 -13.87
CA ALA A 190 15.77 -2.13 -12.84
C ALA A 190 15.50 -3.31 -11.89
N ASN A 191 14.26 -3.48 -11.40
CA ASN A 191 13.89 -4.56 -10.49
C ASN A 191 13.95 -5.96 -11.13
N MET A 192 13.67 -6.08 -12.43
CA MET A 192 13.78 -7.34 -13.18
C MET A 192 15.23 -7.72 -13.52
N THR A 193 16.12 -6.73 -13.62
CA THR A 193 17.51 -6.92 -14.07
C THR A 193 18.30 -7.95 -13.25
N PRO A 194 18.28 -7.98 -11.91
CA PRO A 194 19.00 -8.98 -11.11
C PRO A 194 18.68 -10.43 -11.47
N VAL A 195 17.44 -10.69 -11.91
CA VAL A 195 16.94 -12.01 -12.30
C VAL A 195 17.35 -12.36 -13.73
N LEU A 196 17.32 -11.39 -14.64
CA LEU A 196 17.61 -11.57 -16.06
C LEU A 196 19.11 -11.55 -16.38
N LEU A 197 19.90 -10.81 -15.60
CA LEU A 197 21.32 -10.63 -15.85
C LEU A 197 22.13 -11.85 -15.39
N LYS A 198 22.45 -12.74 -16.34
CA LYS A 198 23.15 -14.02 -16.10
C LYS A 198 24.69 -13.94 -16.21
N ILE A 199 25.29 -12.80 -15.89
CA ILE A 199 26.76 -12.65 -15.91
C ILE A 199 27.38 -13.39 -14.70
N LYS A 200 28.52 -14.05 -14.90
CA LYS A 200 29.22 -14.80 -13.84
C LYS A 200 29.93 -13.89 -12.82
N TYR A 201 30.50 -12.78 -13.28
CA TYR A 201 31.25 -11.86 -12.43
C TYR A 201 30.35 -11.14 -11.41
N TRP A 202 30.92 -10.82 -10.24
CA TRP A 202 30.25 -10.08 -9.15
C TRP A 202 28.96 -10.74 -8.64
N ASN A 203 28.76 -12.02 -8.95
CA ASN A 203 27.64 -12.82 -8.44
C ASN A 203 27.88 -13.28 -6.99
N ILE A 204 28.31 -12.33 -6.15
CA ILE A 204 28.62 -12.51 -4.74
C ILE A 204 27.56 -11.71 -3.96
N PRO A 205 26.99 -12.27 -2.87
CA PRO A 205 26.05 -11.53 -2.03
C PRO A 205 26.66 -10.23 -1.51
N ILE A 206 25.88 -9.15 -1.51
CA ILE A 206 26.28 -7.85 -0.93
C ILE A 206 26.54 -8.04 0.57
N ASN A 207 25.56 -8.63 1.25
CA ASN A 207 25.69 -9.09 2.62
C ASN A 207 24.61 -10.16 2.88
N GLU A 208 25.03 -11.41 3.07
CA GLU A 208 24.10 -12.52 3.21
C GLU A 208 23.26 -12.44 4.50
N ARG A 209 23.86 -11.99 5.61
CA ARG A 209 23.14 -11.86 6.89
C ARG A 209 22.09 -10.75 6.86
N VAL A 210 22.40 -9.64 6.18
CA VAL A 210 21.56 -8.43 6.18
C VAL A 210 20.51 -8.46 5.08
N PHE A 211 20.82 -8.98 3.90
CA PHE A 211 19.92 -8.92 2.74
C PHE A 211 19.55 -10.30 2.16
N GLY A 212 20.29 -11.35 2.52
CA GLY A 212 20.14 -12.70 1.97
C GLY A 212 21.02 -12.98 0.76
N LYS A 213 21.31 -14.26 0.52
CA LYS A 213 22.21 -14.74 -0.55
C LYS A 213 21.84 -14.29 -1.98
N ASN A 214 20.57 -13.99 -2.22
CA ASN A 214 20.06 -13.64 -3.55
C ASN A 214 20.31 -12.17 -3.93
N LYS A 215 20.76 -11.32 -2.99
CA LYS A 215 21.04 -9.90 -3.23
C LYS A 215 22.52 -9.70 -3.52
N THR A 216 22.89 -9.68 -4.80
CA THR A 216 24.28 -9.70 -5.26
C THR A 216 24.73 -8.34 -5.81
N TRP A 217 26.04 -8.08 -5.77
CA TRP A 217 26.62 -6.88 -6.37
C TRP A 217 26.35 -6.78 -7.87
N ARG A 218 26.40 -7.92 -8.59
CA ARG A 218 25.99 -8.01 -10.00
C ARG A 218 24.56 -7.53 -10.20
N GLY A 219 23.62 -8.02 -9.38
CA GLY A 219 22.21 -7.63 -9.49
C GLY A 219 22.04 -6.14 -9.23
N PHE A 220 22.66 -5.63 -8.17
CA PHE A 220 22.57 -4.23 -7.79
C PHE A 220 23.14 -3.27 -8.84
N LEU A 221 24.42 -3.45 -9.21
CA LEU A 221 25.06 -2.61 -10.22
C LEU A 221 24.41 -2.77 -11.60
N GLY A 222 24.03 -4.00 -11.94
CA GLY A 222 23.29 -4.28 -13.16
C GLY A 222 21.97 -3.53 -13.24
N ALA A 223 21.16 -3.56 -12.17
CA ALA A 223 19.89 -2.84 -12.11
C ALA A 223 20.08 -1.33 -12.30
N VAL A 224 21.07 -0.73 -11.63
CA VAL A 224 21.37 0.70 -11.75
C VAL A 224 21.78 1.04 -13.17
N ILE A 225 22.72 0.30 -13.77
CA ILE A 225 23.23 0.59 -15.12
C ILE A 225 22.14 0.38 -16.17
N VAL A 226 21.49 -0.80 -16.17
CA VAL A 226 20.47 -1.15 -17.17
C VAL A 226 19.28 -0.22 -17.08
N GLY A 227 18.78 0.07 -15.88
CA GLY A 227 17.66 1.00 -15.70
C GLY A 227 18.01 2.43 -16.12
N THR A 228 19.22 2.92 -15.78
CA THR A 228 19.68 4.26 -16.20
C THR A 228 19.77 4.37 -17.72
N LEU A 229 20.38 3.37 -18.37
CA LEU A 229 20.44 3.30 -19.84
C LEU A 229 19.06 3.21 -20.46
N PHE A 230 18.15 2.43 -19.86
CA PHE A 230 16.78 2.29 -20.34
C PHE A 230 16.03 3.63 -20.29
N TYR A 231 16.10 4.36 -19.16
CA TYR A 231 15.52 5.71 -19.05
C TYR A 231 16.12 6.67 -20.08
N PHE A 232 17.45 6.66 -20.23
CA PHE A 232 18.12 7.45 -21.26
C PHE A 232 17.59 7.14 -22.67
N MET A 233 17.37 5.86 -23.01
CA MET A 233 16.80 5.47 -24.30
C MET A 233 15.35 5.94 -24.46
N LEU A 234 14.53 5.86 -23.40
CA LEU A 234 13.15 6.38 -23.44
C LEU A 234 13.11 7.86 -23.80
N VAL A 235 14.02 8.66 -23.22
CA VAL A 235 14.10 10.11 -23.51
C VAL A 235 14.74 10.37 -24.88
N LYS A 236 15.82 9.65 -25.23
CA LYS A 236 16.55 9.82 -26.50
C LYS A 236 15.67 9.52 -27.73
N PHE A 237 14.75 8.56 -27.62
CA PHE A 237 13.82 8.20 -28.69
C PHE A 237 12.47 8.92 -28.59
N ASP A 238 12.38 10.00 -27.81
CA ASP A 238 11.18 10.82 -27.63
C ASP A 238 9.93 10.05 -27.16
N ILE A 239 10.13 8.86 -26.57
CA ILE A 239 9.05 8.06 -25.97
C ILE A 239 8.59 8.74 -24.67
N MET A 240 9.54 9.24 -23.88
CA MET A 240 9.31 9.97 -22.64
C MET A 240 9.89 11.38 -22.72
N VAL A 241 9.05 12.38 -22.49
CA VAL A 241 9.49 13.79 -22.49
C VAL A 241 10.06 14.14 -21.12
N PHE A 242 11.31 14.63 -21.09
CA PHE A 242 11.93 15.19 -19.89
C PHE A 242 12.67 16.49 -20.23
N PRO A 243 12.32 17.63 -19.62
CA PRO A 243 13.03 18.88 -19.85
C PRO A 243 14.38 18.85 -19.13
N GLY A 244 15.47 18.70 -19.88
CA GLY A 244 16.80 18.69 -19.28
C GLY A 244 17.92 18.41 -20.29
N ASN A 245 19.16 18.55 -19.85
CA ASN A 245 20.33 18.14 -20.61
C ASN A 245 20.67 16.66 -20.35
N LEU A 246 21.68 16.14 -21.07
CA LEU A 246 22.14 14.76 -20.93
C LEU A 246 22.48 14.38 -19.48
N ASN A 247 23.14 15.26 -18.73
CA ASN A 247 23.52 14.99 -17.35
C ASN A 247 22.29 14.81 -16.45
N SER A 248 21.28 15.67 -16.61
CA SER A 248 20.02 15.56 -15.87
C SER A 248 19.27 14.28 -16.22
N ILE A 249 19.24 13.89 -17.51
CA ILE A 249 18.58 12.64 -17.96
C ILE A 249 19.25 11.42 -17.33
N ILE A 250 20.58 11.35 -17.37
CA ILE A 250 21.35 10.25 -16.76
C ILE A 250 21.13 10.24 -15.24
N PHE A 251 21.19 11.39 -14.59
CA PHE A 251 21.00 11.50 -13.15
C PHE A 251 19.61 11.04 -12.72
N VAL A 252 18.56 11.43 -13.44
CA VAL A 252 17.19 11.00 -13.15
C VAL A 252 17.02 9.50 -13.38
N GLY A 253 17.54 8.96 -14.48
CA GLY A 253 17.54 7.50 -14.73
C GLY A 253 18.26 6.71 -13.64
N PHE A 254 19.37 7.26 -13.14
CA PHE A 254 20.09 6.74 -11.98
C PHE A 254 19.21 6.73 -10.74
N LEU A 255 18.55 7.85 -10.40
CA LEU A 255 17.67 7.92 -9.21
C LEU A 255 16.49 6.95 -9.32
N PHE A 256 15.83 6.84 -10.48
CA PHE A 256 14.77 5.86 -10.69
C PHE A 256 15.24 4.44 -10.39
N SER A 257 16.38 4.06 -10.96
CA SER A 257 16.91 2.69 -10.90
C SER A 257 17.52 2.36 -9.54
N PHE A 258 18.29 3.30 -8.99
CA PHE A 258 18.89 3.20 -7.66
C PHE A 258 17.83 3.18 -6.57
N GLY A 259 16.81 4.05 -6.67
CA GLY A 259 15.68 4.07 -5.76
C GLY A 259 14.94 2.73 -5.77
N ALA A 260 14.65 2.19 -6.95
CA ALA A 260 13.98 0.91 -7.10
C ALA A 260 14.75 -0.25 -6.44
N ILE A 261 16.03 -0.42 -6.80
CA ILE A 261 16.83 -1.54 -6.26
C ILE A 261 17.16 -1.35 -4.77
N SER A 262 17.27 -0.11 -4.29
CA SER A 262 17.44 0.19 -2.87
C SER A 262 16.17 -0.10 -2.08
N GLY A 263 14.99 0.18 -2.64
CA GLY A 263 13.70 -0.20 -2.04
C GLY A 263 13.61 -1.72 -1.79
N ASP A 264 13.98 -2.53 -2.78
CA ASP A 264 14.01 -3.98 -2.66
C ASP A 264 15.07 -4.48 -1.65
N LEU A 265 16.23 -3.80 -1.54
CA LEU A 265 17.21 -4.08 -0.48
C LEU A 265 16.67 -3.74 0.92
N ILE A 266 16.05 -2.57 1.10
CA ILE A 266 15.45 -2.14 2.38
C ILE A 266 14.39 -3.14 2.81
N LYS A 267 13.50 -3.54 1.89
CA LYS A 267 12.51 -4.58 2.18
C LYS A 267 13.18 -5.92 2.53
N SER A 268 14.25 -6.30 1.85
CA SER A 268 14.97 -7.54 2.14
C SER A 268 15.66 -7.52 3.52
N PHE A 269 16.13 -6.36 3.95
CA PHE A 269 16.60 -6.12 5.31
C PHE A 269 15.49 -6.34 6.35
N PHE A 270 14.30 -5.77 6.13
CA PHE A 270 13.17 -5.97 7.03
C PHE A 270 12.72 -7.44 7.07
N LYS A 271 12.74 -8.16 5.93
CA LYS A 271 12.49 -9.62 5.91
C LYS A 271 13.46 -10.39 6.81
N ARG A 272 14.75 -10.02 6.85
CA ARG A 272 15.71 -10.65 7.77
C ARG A 272 15.37 -10.36 9.23
N LYS A 273 14.95 -9.13 9.53
CA LYS A 273 14.57 -8.70 10.89
C LYS A 273 13.30 -9.36 11.40
N THR A 274 12.41 -9.78 10.51
CA THR A 274 11.20 -10.55 10.82
C THR A 274 11.37 -12.06 10.59
N GLU A 275 12.61 -12.54 10.48
CA GLU A 275 12.96 -13.97 10.35
C GLU A 275 12.41 -14.69 9.11
N ILE A 276 11.83 -13.96 8.14
CA ILE A 276 11.35 -14.53 6.88
C ILE A 276 12.57 -14.99 6.06
N PRO A 277 12.74 -16.24 5.60
CA PRO A 277 13.89 -16.71 4.81
C PRO A 277 14.09 -16.03 3.43
N ALA A 278 15.27 -16.17 2.83
CA ALA A 278 15.57 -15.57 1.53
C ALA A 278 14.90 -16.36 0.40
N GLY A 279 14.09 -15.69 -0.42
CA GLY A 279 13.32 -16.33 -1.49
C GLY A 279 11.87 -16.65 -1.11
N GLU A 280 11.53 -16.61 0.17
CA GLU A 280 10.14 -16.68 0.64
C GLU A 280 9.36 -15.43 0.23
N SER A 281 8.05 -15.56 0.02
CA SER A 281 7.17 -14.44 -0.32
C SER A 281 6.83 -13.60 0.92
N TRP A 282 6.75 -12.28 0.75
CA TRP A 282 6.28 -11.31 1.74
C TRP A 282 5.39 -10.28 1.05
N ALA A 283 4.20 -10.72 0.64
CA ALA A 283 3.20 -9.84 0.05
C ALA A 283 2.54 -8.96 1.12
N PRO A 284 2.10 -7.73 0.78
CA PRO A 284 2.27 -7.04 -0.51
C PRO A 284 3.65 -6.40 -0.73
N TRP A 285 4.52 -6.44 0.26
CA TRP A 285 5.77 -5.66 0.27
C TRP A 285 6.72 -6.02 -0.88
N ASP A 286 6.80 -7.31 -1.23
CA ASP A 286 7.58 -7.78 -2.38
C ASP A 286 7.10 -7.21 -3.74
N GLN A 287 5.88 -6.68 -3.82
CA GLN A 287 5.30 -6.15 -5.06
C GLN A 287 5.44 -4.62 -5.19
N ILE A 288 5.59 -3.89 -4.09
CA ILE A 288 5.53 -2.41 -4.07
C ILE A 288 6.81 -1.74 -3.58
N ASP A 289 7.73 -2.49 -2.98
CA ASP A 289 9.02 -2.04 -2.46
C ASP A 289 9.84 -1.18 -3.45
N TYR A 290 10.00 -1.65 -4.68
CA TYR A 290 10.76 -0.96 -5.72
C TYR A 290 10.06 0.34 -6.16
N ILE A 291 8.73 0.37 -6.11
CA ILE A 291 7.92 1.56 -6.41
C ILE A 291 8.10 2.59 -5.30
N LEU A 292 8.01 2.17 -4.05
CA LEU A 292 8.22 3.04 -2.89
C LEU A 292 9.64 3.61 -2.87
N GLY A 293 10.65 2.78 -3.08
CA GLY A 293 12.05 3.21 -3.15
C GLY A 293 12.31 4.22 -4.27
N MET A 294 11.69 4.00 -5.43
CA MET A 294 11.70 4.95 -6.54
C MET A 294 11.06 6.28 -6.14
N ILE A 295 9.80 6.26 -5.69
CA ILE A 295 9.04 7.48 -5.36
C ILE A 295 9.79 8.32 -4.33
N VAL A 296 10.28 7.72 -3.24
CA VAL A 296 11.00 8.43 -2.17
C VAL A 296 12.22 9.15 -2.73
N LEU A 297 12.98 8.50 -3.61
CA LEU A 297 14.22 9.06 -4.11
C LEU A 297 14.01 10.09 -5.23
N THR A 298 12.91 10.03 -5.96
CA THR A 298 12.63 10.95 -7.08
C THR A 298 11.63 12.05 -6.73
N TYR A 299 11.04 12.04 -5.53
CA TYR A 299 9.97 12.97 -5.11
C TYR A 299 10.35 14.46 -5.26
N PHE A 300 11.61 14.81 -5.04
CA PHE A 300 12.08 16.19 -5.17
C PHE A 300 12.23 16.66 -6.62
N ILE A 301 12.18 15.74 -7.59
CA ILE A 301 12.23 16.02 -9.03
C ILE A 301 10.83 15.88 -9.63
N TYR A 302 10.14 14.79 -9.29
CA TYR A 302 8.80 14.49 -9.76
C TYR A 302 7.79 14.72 -8.65
N GLN A 303 6.96 15.75 -8.82
CA GLN A 303 5.81 16.00 -7.96
C GLN A 303 4.67 15.08 -8.36
N TYR A 304 4.70 13.85 -7.86
CA TYR A 304 3.64 12.87 -8.11
C TYR A 304 2.33 13.32 -7.45
N THR A 305 1.24 13.29 -8.20
CA THR A 305 -0.09 13.47 -7.61
C THR A 305 -0.46 12.24 -6.77
N PHE A 306 -1.37 12.41 -5.82
CA PHE A 306 -1.86 11.29 -5.00
C PHE A 306 -2.44 10.16 -5.88
N SER A 307 -3.25 10.51 -6.88
CA SER A 307 -3.80 9.57 -7.87
C SER A 307 -2.71 8.81 -8.61
N GLN A 308 -1.60 9.48 -8.94
CA GLN A 308 -0.48 8.85 -9.64
C GLN A 308 0.28 7.87 -8.74
N ILE A 309 0.51 8.21 -7.47
CA ILE A 309 1.12 7.31 -6.48
C ILE A 309 0.25 6.06 -6.30
N ILE A 310 -1.06 6.24 -6.15
CA ILE A 310 -2.00 5.12 -6.03
C ILE A 310 -1.98 4.26 -7.29
N LEU A 311 -2.04 4.87 -8.48
CA LEU A 311 -1.94 4.14 -9.74
C LEU A 311 -0.63 3.36 -9.82
N PHE A 312 0.49 3.93 -9.39
CA PHE A 312 1.79 3.23 -9.34
C PHE A 312 1.73 1.98 -8.48
N LEU A 313 1.24 2.11 -7.25
CA LEU A 313 1.15 0.99 -6.31
C LEU A 313 0.21 -0.11 -6.82
N VAL A 314 -0.95 0.26 -7.37
CA VAL A 314 -1.93 -0.70 -7.89
C VAL A 314 -1.43 -1.35 -9.18
N LEU A 315 -1.07 -0.56 -10.20
CA LEU A 315 -0.65 -1.07 -11.51
C LEU A 315 0.69 -1.81 -11.41
N GLY A 316 1.71 -1.17 -10.84
CA GLY A 316 3.03 -1.77 -10.70
C GLY A 316 3.04 -2.96 -9.74
N GLY A 317 2.27 -2.90 -8.65
CA GLY A 317 2.10 -4.02 -7.74
C GLY A 317 1.39 -5.21 -8.39
N THR A 318 0.33 -4.95 -9.17
CA THR A 318 -0.40 -5.99 -9.92
C THR A 318 0.48 -6.64 -10.98
N ILE A 319 1.20 -5.86 -11.78
CA ILE A 319 2.11 -6.40 -12.80
C ILE A 319 3.20 -7.25 -12.15
N SER A 320 3.78 -6.78 -11.03
CA SER A 320 4.79 -7.53 -10.27
C SER A 320 4.23 -8.86 -9.73
N ALA A 321 3.03 -8.84 -9.13
CA ALA A 321 2.34 -10.02 -8.65
C ALA A 321 2.11 -11.06 -9.76
N LEU A 322 1.65 -10.60 -10.94
CA LEU A 322 1.46 -11.46 -12.11
C LEU A 322 2.78 -12.06 -12.58
N ALA A 323 3.85 -11.26 -12.68
CA ALA A 323 5.17 -11.73 -13.10
C ALA A 323 5.72 -12.82 -12.17
N HIS A 324 5.57 -12.66 -10.85
CA HIS A 324 5.95 -13.68 -9.87
C HIS A 324 5.16 -14.98 -10.06
N ARG A 325 3.84 -14.88 -10.28
CA ARG A 325 2.98 -16.04 -10.52
C ARG A 325 3.36 -16.78 -11.81
N PHE A 326 3.62 -16.07 -12.90
CA PHE A 326 4.11 -16.66 -14.15
C PHE A 326 5.46 -17.37 -13.95
N GLY A 327 6.41 -16.73 -13.25
CA GLY A 327 7.71 -17.34 -12.96
C GLY A 327 7.61 -18.64 -12.15
N TYR A 328 6.68 -18.69 -11.17
CA TYR A 328 6.41 -19.90 -10.39
C TYR A 328 5.86 -21.05 -11.26
N VAL A 329 4.88 -20.77 -12.12
CA VAL A 329 4.28 -21.77 -13.02
C VAL A 329 5.33 -22.35 -13.98
N ILE A 330 6.21 -21.51 -14.54
CA ILE A 330 7.28 -21.96 -15.44
C ILE A 330 8.30 -22.85 -14.70
N LYS A 331 8.67 -22.50 -13.46
CA LYS A 331 9.56 -23.34 -12.63
C LYS A 331 8.94 -24.68 -12.27
N MET A 332 7.64 -24.73 -11.96
CA MET A 332 6.94 -25.99 -11.70
C MET A 332 6.93 -26.92 -12.91
N ASN A 333 6.75 -26.36 -14.12
CA ASN A 333 6.73 -27.16 -15.34
C ASN A 333 8.13 -27.66 -15.74
N SER A 334 9.18 -26.88 -15.46
CA SER A 334 10.57 -27.29 -15.73
C SER A 334 11.14 -28.27 -14.70
N ALA A 335 10.57 -28.36 -13.50
CA ALA A 335 10.95 -29.37 -12.50
C ALA A 335 10.23 -30.73 -12.68
N LYS A 336 9.24 -30.80 -13.58
CA LYS A 336 8.50 -32.03 -13.93
C LYS A 336 9.03 -32.70 -15.21
N GLN A 337 10.01 -32.10 -15.88
CA GLN A 337 10.78 -32.67 -16.99
C GLN A 337 12.14 -33.12 -16.46
#